data_AF-A0A534JHL3-F1
#
_entry.id   AF-A0A534JHL3-F1
#
_cell.length_a   1.000
_cell.length_b   1.000
_cell.length_c   1.000
_cell.angle_alpha   90.00
_cell.angle_beta   90.00
_cell.angle_gamma   90.00
#
_symmetry.space_group_name_H-M   'P 1'
#
loop_
_entity.id
_entity.type
_entity.pdbx_description
1 polymer ?
#
loop_
_entity_poly.entity_id
_entity_poly.type
_entity_poly.pdbx_seq_one_letter_code
_entity_poly.pdbx_strand_id
1 'polypeptide(L)'
;MADLLEDLVVDETEIDRALLREVLSPYVRLAKLTGHPIPTAAFSQLSAGGKIIVYALARKAGCALGLMSGPEKATPREISEATGVKNGTTKPTVIALAKKGLLVSEGGSYSVPNHALPHIRDAIK
;
A
#
# COMPACT_ATOMS: atom_id res chain seq x y z
N MET A 1 31.80 6.66 -20.56
CA MET A 1 30.77 5.81 -21.18
C MET A 1 30.12 5.09 -20.02
N ALA A 2 28.90 5.49 -19.64
CA ALA A 2 28.16 4.79 -18.59
C ALA A 2 27.75 3.42 -19.14
N ASP A 3 27.98 2.37 -18.37
CA ASP A 3 27.69 1.00 -18.75
C ASP A 3 26.16 0.81 -18.86
N LEU A 4 25.68 0.17 -19.92
CA LEU A 4 24.23 0.00 -20.19
C LEU A 4 23.52 -0.80 -19.08
N LEU A 5 24.26 -1.57 -18.28
CA LEU A 5 23.72 -2.31 -17.14
C LEU A 5 23.63 -1.44 -15.89
N GLU A 6 24.40 -0.34 -15.78
CA GLU A 6 24.25 0.63 -14.68
C GLU A 6 22.88 1.31 -14.70
N ASP A 7 22.26 1.49 -15.88
CA ASP A 7 20.88 2.00 -16.02
C ASP A 7 19.81 1.01 -15.51
N LEU A 8 20.16 -0.29 -15.43
CA LEU A 8 19.30 -1.32 -14.84
C LEU A 8 19.43 -1.39 -13.31
N VAL A 9 20.43 -0.71 -12.73
CA VAL A 9 20.65 -0.67 -11.27
C VAL A 9 19.70 0.37 -10.68
N VAL A 10 18.53 -0.09 -10.27
CA VAL A 10 17.59 0.71 -9.48
C VAL A 10 17.83 0.41 -8.00
N ASP A 11 17.94 1.47 -7.21
CA ASP A 11 17.91 1.36 -5.75
C ASP A 11 16.61 0.68 -5.32
N GLU A 12 16.71 -0.54 -4.77
CA GLU A 12 15.58 -1.27 -4.19
C GLU A 12 14.79 -0.41 -3.18
N THR A 13 15.49 0.52 -2.53
CA THR A 13 14.94 1.44 -1.54
C THR A 13 14.24 2.65 -2.15
N GLU A 14 14.50 2.95 -3.42
CA GLU A 14 13.93 4.09 -4.12
C GLU A 14 12.49 3.78 -4.52
N ILE A 15 11.59 4.19 -3.63
CA ILE A 15 10.16 4.09 -3.83
C ILE A 15 9.78 4.96 -5.04
N ASP A 16 9.14 4.34 -6.03
CA ASP A 16 8.65 5.01 -7.23
C ASP A 16 7.49 5.97 -6.91
N ARG A 17 7.86 7.20 -6.50
CA ARG A 17 6.93 8.21 -5.96
C ARG A 17 5.88 8.62 -6.99
N ALA A 18 6.25 8.64 -8.27
CA ALA A 18 5.37 8.95 -9.37
C ALA A 18 4.26 7.89 -9.50
N LEU A 19 4.66 6.61 -9.50
CA LEU A 19 3.71 5.50 -9.56
C LEU A 19 2.81 5.45 -8.33
N LEU A 20 3.36 5.68 -7.13
CA LEU A 20 2.56 5.77 -5.90
C LEU A 20 1.51 6.88 -5.93
N ARG A 21 1.89 8.07 -6.41
CA ARG A 21 0.95 9.18 -6.57
C ARG A 21 -0.15 8.80 -7.56
N GLU A 22 0.20 8.23 -8.71
CA GLU A 22 -0.77 7.83 -9.72
C GLU A 22 -1.77 6.80 -9.19
N VAL A 23 -1.28 5.79 -8.47
CA VAL A 23 -2.10 4.72 -7.90
C VAL A 23 -2.99 5.22 -6.75
N LEU A 24 -2.46 6.05 -5.85
CA LEU A 24 -3.19 6.50 -4.67
C LEU A 24 -4.14 7.66 -4.95
N SER A 25 -3.78 8.57 -5.85
CA SER A 25 -4.54 9.81 -6.09
C SER A 25 -6.04 9.61 -6.37
N PRO A 26 -6.50 8.61 -7.12
CA PRO A 26 -7.94 8.41 -7.32
C PRO A 26 -8.67 7.90 -6.07
N TYR A 27 -7.99 7.22 -5.15
CA TYR A 27 -8.64 6.50 -4.05
C TYR A 27 -8.46 7.17 -2.69
N VAL A 28 -7.29 7.74 -2.40
CA VAL A 28 -6.92 8.23 -1.07
C VAL A 28 -6.18 9.56 -1.14
N ARG A 29 -6.41 10.40 -0.14
CA ARG A 29 -5.61 11.59 0.17
C ARG A 29 -4.91 11.39 1.49
N LEU A 30 -3.73 11.96 1.69
CA LEU A 30 -3.04 11.90 2.99
C LEU A 30 -3.34 13.18 3.78
N ALA A 31 -3.73 13.01 5.05
CA ALA A 31 -3.88 14.11 5.97
C ALA A 31 -2.52 14.76 6.25
N LYS A 32 -2.40 16.07 6.00
CA LYS A 32 -1.13 16.81 6.10
C LYS A 32 -0.50 16.77 7.51
N LEU A 33 -1.32 16.66 8.56
CA LEU A 33 -0.86 16.70 9.95
C LEU A 33 -0.49 15.34 10.54
N THR A 34 -1.11 14.26 10.05
CA THR A 34 -1.01 12.93 10.67
C THR A 34 -0.52 11.85 9.71
N GLY A 35 -0.43 12.15 8.41
CA GLY A 35 -0.13 11.17 7.37
C GLY A 35 -1.22 10.10 7.20
N HIS A 36 -2.36 10.22 7.89
CA HIS A 36 -3.41 9.22 7.80
C HIS A 36 -4.12 9.27 6.44
N PRO A 37 -4.44 8.09 5.86
CA PRO A 37 -5.20 8.01 4.63
C PRO A 37 -6.66 8.41 4.83
N ILE A 38 -7.09 9.40 4.07
CA ILE A 38 -8.48 9.86 3.94
C ILE A 38 -9.05 9.21 2.67
N PRO A 39 -9.96 8.25 2.79
CA PRO A 39 -10.59 7.60 1.64
C PRO A 39 -11.50 8.58 0.88
N THR A 40 -11.50 8.45 -0.45
CA THR A 40 -12.39 9.19 -1.35
C THR A 40 -13.61 8.35 -1.73
N ALA A 41 -14.54 8.91 -2.52
CA ALA A 41 -15.69 8.17 -3.02
C ALA A 41 -15.29 6.92 -3.86
N ALA A 42 -14.23 7.00 -4.66
CA ALA A 42 -13.76 5.89 -5.47
C ALA A 42 -13.20 4.74 -4.61
N PHE A 43 -12.65 5.04 -3.43
CA PHE A 43 -12.19 4.01 -2.49
C PHE A 43 -13.34 3.11 -2.02
N SER A 44 -14.51 3.69 -1.79
CA SER A 44 -15.70 2.93 -1.37
C SER A 44 -16.16 1.92 -2.41
N GLN A 45 -15.90 2.18 -3.70
CA GLN A 45 -16.24 1.30 -4.83
C GLN A 45 -15.26 0.14 -5.01
N LEU A 46 -14.09 0.18 -4.36
CA LEU A 46 -13.10 -0.87 -4.45
C LEU A 46 -13.57 -2.18 -3.80
N SER A 47 -13.09 -3.28 -4.36
CA SER A 47 -13.19 -4.60 -3.75
C SER A 47 -12.48 -4.62 -2.37
N ALA A 48 -12.82 -5.57 -1.50
CA ALA A 48 -12.17 -5.70 -0.21
C ALA A 48 -10.63 -5.81 -0.34
N GLY A 49 -10.15 -6.51 -1.39
CA GLY A 49 -8.72 -6.58 -1.72
C GLY A 49 -8.15 -5.22 -2.11
N GLY A 50 -8.80 -4.51 -3.04
CA GLY A 50 -8.37 -3.17 -3.46
C GLY A 50 -8.29 -2.18 -2.30
N LYS A 51 -9.28 -2.18 -1.39
CA LYS A 51 -9.29 -1.31 -0.19
C LYS A 51 -8.08 -1.56 0.70
N ILE A 52 -7.75 -2.83 0.94
CA ILE A 52 -6.62 -3.24 1.77
C ILE A 52 -5.30 -2.81 1.14
N ILE A 53 -5.13 -3.07 -0.17
CA ILE A 53 -3.93 -2.69 -0.91
C ILE A 53 -3.72 -1.18 -0.86
N VAL A 54 -4.75 -0.41 -1.22
CA VAL A 54 -4.69 1.05 -1.24
C VAL A 54 -4.38 1.62 0.13
N TYR A 55 -4.96 1.08 1.20
CA TYR A 55 -4.65 1.50 2.56
C TYR A 55 -3.19 1.23 2.94
N ALA A 56 -2.67 0.04 2.64
CA ALA A 56 -1.28 -0.31 2.93
C ALA A 56 -0.28 0.55 2.13
N LEU A 57 -0.57 0.84 0.84
CA LEU A 57 0.19 1.80 0.03
C LEU A 57 0.15 3.20 0.63
N ALA A 58 -1.00 3.65 1.11
CA ALA A 58 -1.13 4.98 1.65
C ALA A 58 -0.34 5.15 2.95
N ARG A 59 -0.29 4.11 3.81
CA ARG A 59 0.60 4.08 4.97
C ARG A 59 2.06 4.15 4.57
N LYS A 60 2.47 3.38 3.56
CA LYS A 60 3.82 3.45 2.97
C LYS A 60 4.17 4.84 2.47
N ALA A 61 3.27 5.49 1.74
CA ALA A 61 3.45 6.86 1.30
C ALA A 61 3.57 7.85 2.49
N GLY A 62 2.70 7.72 3.50
CA GLY A 62 2.76 8.55 4.70
C GLY A 62 4.07 8.39 5.48
N CYS A 63 4.58 7.16 5.57
CA CYS A 63 5.87 6.86 6.20
C CYS A 63 7.04 7.41 5.36
N ALA A 64 7.02 7.21 4.03
CA ALA A 64 8.04 7.72 3.12
C ALA A 64 8.10 9.27 3.07
N LEU A 65 6.97 9.93 3.34
CA LEU A 65 6.89 11.39 3.45
C LEU A 65 7.25 11.91 4.85
N GLY A 66 7.55 11.02 5.82
CA GLY A 66 7.83 11.40 7.21
C GLY A 66 6.63 11.98 7.95
N LEU A 67 5.42 11.81 7.42
CA LEU A 67 4.17 12.35 8.00
C LEU A 67 3.54 11.40 9.03
N MET A 68 3.86 10.11 8.94
CA MET A 68 3.33 9.08 9.83
C MET A 68 4.38 8.69 10.87
N SER A 69 4.04 8.81 12.15
CA SER A 69 4.92 8.42 13.26
C SER A 69 4.89 6.92 13.60
N GLY A 70 4.02 6.15 12.93
CA GLY A 70 3.84 4.72 13.16
C GLY A 70 4.53 3.85 12.10
N PRO A 71 4.59 2.52 12.33
CA PRO A 71 5.17 1.60 11.36
C PRO A 71 4.34 1.56 10.06
N GLU A 72 5.02 1.39 8.93
CA GLU A 72 4.39 1.11 7.62
C GLU A 72 3.42 -0.08 7.71
N LYS A 73 3.83 -1.10 8.47
CA LYS A 73 3.11 -2.36 8.66
C LYS A 73 1.82 -2.17 9.46
N ALA A 74 0.74 -2.77 8.98
CA ALA A 74 -0.58 -2.71 9.61
C ALA A 74 -1.07 -4.11 10.00
N THR A 75 -1.69 -4.24 11.16
CA THR A 75 -2.34 -5.50 11.54
C THR A 75 -3.68 -5.67 10.79
N PRO A 76 -4.19 -6.90 10.63
CA PRO A 76 -5.51 -7.13 10.01
C PRO A 76 -6.63 -6.34 10.68
N ARG A 77 -6.52 -6.11 11.99
CA ARG A 77 -7.48 -5.34 12.78
C ARG A 77 -7.44 -3.86 12.41
N GLU A 78 -6.25 -3.26 12.37
CA GLU A 78 -6.10 -1.87 11.93
C GLU A 78 -6.56 -1.65 10.49
N ILE A 79 -6.26 -2.61 9.62
CA ILE A 79 -6.72 -2.59 8.23
C ILE A 79 -8.25 -2.64 8.20
N SER A 80 -8.88 -3.52 8.97
CA SER A 80 -10.35 -3.62 9.03
C SER A 80 -10.99 -2.32 9.51
N GLU A 81 -10.47 -1.72 10.58
CA GLU A 81 -10.99 -0.48 11.16
C GLU A 81 -10.84 0.70 10.19
N ALA A 82 -9.69 0.83 9.53
CA ALA A 82 -9.44 1.95 8.62
C ALA A 82 -10.12 1.79 7.25
N THR A 83 -10.24 0.57 6.73
CA THR A 83 -10.85 0.30 5.42
C THR A 83 -12.35 0.08 5.48
N GLY A 84 -12.91 -0.16 6.67
CA GLY A 84 -14.30 -0.56 6.86
C GLY A 84 -14.63 -1.98 6.36
N VAL A 85 -13.62 -2.75 5.93
CA VAL A 85 -13.80 -4.15 5.53
C VAL A 85 -14.03 -5.00 6.78
N LYS A 86 -15.04 -5.87 6.78
CA LYS A 86 -15.34 -6.76 7.93
C LYS A 86 -14.12 -7.58 8.32
N ASN A 87 -13.80 -7.65 9.61
CA ASN A 87 -12.69 -8.44 10.16
C ASN A 87 -12.65 -9.90 9.64
N GLY A 88 -13.81 -10.55 9.50
CA GLY A 88 -13.92 -11.91 8.97
C GLY A 88 -13.49 -12.05 7.50
N THR A 89 -13.50 -10.96 6.73
CA THR A 89 -13.03 -10.89 5.35
C THR A 89 -11.61 -10.34 5.25
N THR A 90 -11.24 -9.38 6.11
CA THR A 90 -9.90 -8.76 6.08
C THR A 90 -8.80 -9.80 6.25
N LYS A 91 -8.93 -10.71 7.22
CA LYS A 91 -7.92 -11.74 7.52
C LYS A 91 -7.67 -12.71 6.35
N PRO A 92 -8.68 -13.36 5.73
CA PRO A 92 -8.45 -14.19 4.55
C PRO A 92 -7.96 -13.37 3.35
N THR A 93 -8.40 -12.12 3.18
CA THR A 93 -7.96 -11.28 2.07
C THR A 93 -6.49 -10.86 2.20
N VAL A 94 -6.01 -10.44 3.37
CA VAL A 94 -4.58 -10.10 3.54
C VAL A 94 -3.68 -11.30 3.31
N ILE A 95 -4.11 -12.50 3.73
CA ILE A 95 -3.38 -13.75 3.47
C ILE A 95 -3.35 -14.07 1.98
N ALA A 96 -4.48 -13.93 1.28
CA ALA A 96 -4.55 -14.15 -0.16
C ALA A 96 -3.67 -13.16 -0.94
N LEU A 97 -3.65 -11.89 -0.52
CA LEU A 97 -2.79 -10.86 -1.12
C LEU A 97 -1.32 -11.13 -0.83
N ALA A 98 -0.98 -11.60 0.36
CA ALA A 98 0.39 -12.00 0.69
C ALA A 98 0.85 -13.21 -0.15
N LYS A 99 -0.01 -14.21 -0.34
CA LYS A 99 0.26 -15.34 -1.25
C LYS A 99 0.49 -14.91 -2.71
N LYS A 100 -0.12 -13.82 -3.14
CA LYS A 100 0.07 -13.23 -4.47
C LYS A 100 1.35 -12.37 -4.58
N GLY A 101 2.12 -12.24 -3.50
CA GLY A 101 3.31 -11.38 -3.45
C GLY A 101 2.98 -9.88 -3.39
N LEU A 102 1.71 -9.49 -3.19
CA LEU A 102 1.28 -8.10 -3.14
C LEU A 102 1.45 -7.48 -1.74
N LEU A 103 1.50 -8.34 -0.72
CA LEU A 103 1.78 -7.96 0.67
C LEU A 103 2.88 -8.87 1.23
N VAL A 104 3.65 -8.34 2.16
CA VAL A 104 4.56 -9.12 3.00
C VAL A 104 3.99 -9.17 4.41
N SER A 105 3.95 -10.37 4.99
CA SER A 105 3.57 -10.55 6.39
C SER A 105 4.81 -10.66 7.27
N GLU A 106 4.97 -9.76 8.23
CA GLU A 106 6.06 -9.78 9.19
C GLU A 106 5.50 -9.56 10.60
N GLY A 107 5.75 -10.50 11.52
CA GLY A 107 5.27 -10.40 12.91
C GLY A 107 3.74 -10.30 13.05
N GLY A 108 2.97 -10.83 12.09
CA GLY A 108 1.50 -10.72 12.07
C GLY A 108 0.96 -9.39 11.54
N SER A 109 1.84 -8.50 11.07
CA SER A 109 1.48 -7.26 10.39
C SER A 109 1.80 -7.36 8.89
N TYR A 110 1.11 -6.57 8.07
CA TYR A 110 1.19 -6.60 6.62
C TYR A 110 1.64 -5.26 6.07
N SER A 111 2.53 -5.26 5.08
CA SER A 111 2.88 -4.08 4.29
C SER A 111 3.08 -4.41 2.82
N VAL A 112 3.17 -3.37 1.98
CA VAL A 112 3.39 -3.50 0.54
C VAL A 112 4.89 -3.45 0.26
N PRO A 113 5.49 -4.50 -0.32
CA PRO A 113 6.88 -4.46 -0.73
C PRO A 113 7.06 -3.61 -2.00
N ASN A 114 8.25 -3.02 -2.19
CA ASN A 114 8.53 -2.10 -3.31
C ASN A 114 8.37 -2.79 -4.67
N HIS A 115 8.82 -4.03 -4.79
CA HIS A 115 8.71 -4.82 -6.03
C HIS A 115 7.26 -5.13 -6.44
N ALA A 116 6.28 -5.05 -5.52
CA ALA A 116 4.88 -5.30 -5.83
C ALA A 116 4.14 -4.06 -6.36
N LEU A 117 4.70 -2.86 -6.19
CA LEU A 117 4.11 -1.59 -6.64
C LEU A 117 3.65 -1.59 -8.10
N PRO A 118 4.44 -2.07 -9.09
CA PRO A 118 3.98 -2.12 -10.48
C PRO A 118 2.80 -3.08 -10.70
N HIS A 119 2.74 -4.19 -9.95
CA HIS A 119 1.71 -5.22 -10.10
C HIS A 119 0.41 -4.89 -9.35
N ILE A 120 0.50 -4.02 -8.34
CA ILE A 120 -0.63 -3.57 -7.52
C ILE A 120 -1.74 -2.92 -8.35
N ARG A 121 -1.38 -2.22 -9.44
CA ARG A 121 -2.37 -1.56 -10.32
C ARG A 121 -3.41 -2.54 -10.86
N ASP A 122 -2.99 -3.75 -11.21
CA ASP A 122 -3.91 -4.74 -11.75
C ASP A 122 -4.79 -5.36 -10.66
N ALA A 123 -4.30 -5.38 -9.43
CA ALA A 123 -4.98 -5.97 -8.28
C ALA A 123 -6.00 -5.03 -7.58
N ILE A 124 -6.01 -3.73 -7.89
CA ILE A 124 -6.95 -2.76 -7.30
C ILE A 124 -8.34 -2.80 -7.98
N LYS A 125 -8.50 -3.54 -9.08
CA LYS A 125 -9.79 -3.68 -9.79
C LYS A 125 -10.91 -4.33 -8.96
#